data_AF-A0AAU9L330-F1
#
_entry.id   AF-A0AAU9L330-F1
#
_cell.length_a   1.000
_cell.length_b   1.000
_cell.length_c   1.000
_cell.angle_alpha   90.00
_cell.angle_beta   90.00
_cell.angle_gamma   90.00
#
_symmetry.space_group_name_H-M   'P 1'
#
loop_
_entity.id
_entity.type
_entity.pdbx_description
1 polymer ?
#
loop_
_entity_poly.entity_id
_entity_poly.type
_entity_poly.pdbx_seq_one_letter_code
_entity_poly.pdbx_strand_id
1 'polypeptide(L)'
;MSGAVMFNAWVSLCIQRGLDIVDVSCAQNHSIALSACGSVFTWGHNVPALSHQPNRTHRDWHTSSPGNSVAAPPSPSAPQAAVLSRYGPVKIVCAFEDYCAVATHQGDLVTWGCGQQGVLGHGRGNTWQPSPKRVVGVKKAISVASGHHHTAVLLAPLCPDFGATAEVAVRDVVPSLLELVEQKITAYITVNNCALVWRYAKFYAALRLQSYCLEYMQNNWDAILDAVGWERMETLFDLMLPPMEE
;
A
#
# COMPACT_ATOMS: atom_id res chain seq x y z
N MET A 1 35.09 -17.82 -41.05
CA MET A 1 35.59 -18.01 -39.66
C MET A 1 34.61 -17.29 -38.75
N SER A 2 33.49 -17.95 -38.42
CA SER A 2 33.28 -18.79 -37.23
C SER A 2 33.34 -17.99 -35.93
N GLY A 3 32.18 -17.88 -35.29
CA GLY A 3 31.98 -17.25 -33.99
C GLY A 3 30.51 -17.23 -33.59
N ALA A 4 29.77 -18.32 -33.83
CA ALA A 4 28.44 -18.49 -33.26
C ALA A 4 28.60 -18.79 -31.77
N VAL A 5 28.32 -17.80 -30.93
CA VAL A 5 28.19 -18.00 -29.48
C VAL A 5 26.80 -18.58 -29.25
N MET A 6 26.74 -19.89 -28.98
CA MET A 6 25.53 -20.56 -28.51
C MET A 6 25.17 -20.02 -27.12
N PHE A 7 24.15 -19.15 -27.04
CA PHE A 7 23.45 -18.92 -25.79
C PHE A 7 22.28 -19.91 -25.69
N ASN A 8 22.53 -21.03 -24.99
CA ASN A 8 21.48 -21.93 -24.50
C ASN A 8 20.77 -21.32 -23.29
N ALA A 9 20.15 -20.17 -23.48
CA ALA A 9 19.15 -19.66 -22.57
C ALA A 9 17.96 -19.25 -23.41
N TRP A 10 16.82 -19.90 -23.18
CA TRP A 10 15.52 -19.48 -23.70
C TRP A 10 15.16 -18.14 -23.06
N VAL A 11 15.81 -17.05 -23.50
CA VAL A 11 15.46 -15.70 -23.09
C VAL A 11 14.21 -15.33 -23.90
N SER A 12 13.05 -15.58 -23.33
CA SER A 12 11.78 -15.08 -23.86
C SER A 12 11.78 -13.55 -23.75
N LEU A 13 12.25 -12.87 -24.79
CA LEU A 13 12.31 -11.42 -24.87
C LEU A 13 10.93 -10.87 -25.24
N CYS A 14 10.00 -10.82 -24.29
CA CYS A 14 8.74 -10.10 -24.47
C CYS A 14 8.99 -8.60 -24.28
N ILE A 15 9.42 -7.90 -25.34
CA ILE A 15 9.38 -6.44 -25.35
C ILE A 15 7.97 -6.03 -25.74
N GLN A 16 7.13 -5.68 -24.77
CA GLN A 16 5.90 -4.96 -25.07
C GLN A 16 6.27 -3.50 -25.37
N ARG A 17 6.33 -3.15 -26.66
CA ARG A 17 6.72 -1.81 -27.12
C ARG A 17 5.81 -0.76 -26.47
N GLY A 18 6.41 0.23 -25.83
CA GLY A 18 5.71 1.36 -25.20
C GLY A 18 5.31 1.17 -23.74
N LEU A 19 5.70 0.05 -23.10
CA LEU A 19 5.58 -0.12 -21.65
C LEU A 19 6.97 -0.14 -21.02
N ASP A 20 7.27 0.86 -20.20
CA ASP A 20 8.49 0.90 -19.40
C ASP A 20 8.24 0.15 -18.09
N ILE A 21 8.94 -0.97 -17.87
CA ILE A 21 8.81 -1.80 -16.67
C ILE A 21 9.87 -1.36 -15.67
N VAL A 22 9.42 -0.92 -14.50
CA VAL A 22 10.27 -0.28 -13.48
C VAL A 22 10.54 -1.19 -12.28
N ASP A 23 9.72 -2.24 -12.09
CA ASP A 23 9.87 -3.18 -10.99
C ASP A 23 9.25 -4.54 -11.30
N VAL A 24 9.76 -5.59 -10.65
CA VAL A 24 9.27 -6.98 -10.77
C VAL A 24 9.38 -7.71 -9.43
N SER A 25 8.44 -8.59 -9.15
CA SER A 25 8.53 -9.56 -8.04
C SER A 25 8.22 -10.96 -8.55
N CYS A 26 9.00 -11.94 -8.11
CA CYS A 26 8.87 -13.33 -8.51
C CYS A 26 8.46 -14.19 -7.31
N ALA A 27 7.37 -14.93 -7.47
CA ALA A 27 6.95 -15.98 -6.57
C ALA A 27 7.38 -17.35 -7.11
N GLN A 28 7.03 -18.42 -6.39
CA GLN A 28 7.41 -19.79 -6.77
C GLN A 28 6.89 -20.19 -8.15
N ASN A 29 5.64 -19.81 -8.46
CA ASN A 29 4.96 -20.25 -9.67
C ASN A 29 4.50 -19.10 -10.58
N HIS A 30 4.60 -17.84 -10.13
CA HIS A 30 4.13 -16.68 -10.89
C HIS A 30 5.06 -15.48 -10.73
N SER A 31 4.88 -14.48 -11.58
CA SER A 31 5.61 -13.22 -11.53
C SER A 31 4.66 -12.05 -11.72
N ILE A 32 5.01 -10.92 -11.11
CA ILE A 32 4.30 -9.66 -11.20
C ILE A 32 5.28 -8.58 -11.67
N ALA A 33 4.85 -7.71 -12.57
CA ALA A 33 5.62 -6.57 -13.05
C ALA A 33 4.84 -5.27 -12.89
N LEU A 34 5.57 -4.20 -12.61
CA LEU A 34 5.09 -2.84 -12.51
C LEU A 34 5.63 -2.01 -13.67
N SER A 35 4.73 -1.28 -14.32
CA SER A 35 5.10 -0.27 -15.31
C SER A 35 5.27 1.13 -14.70
N ALA A 36 6.00 2.00 -15.39
CA ALA A 36 6.21 3.40 -15.00
C ALA A 36 4.91 4.21 -14.86
N CYS A 37 3.84 3.81 -15.57
CA CYS A 37 2.52 4.43 -15.45
C CYS A 37 1.66 3.85 -14.30
N GLY A 38 2.22 2.92 -13.51
CA GLY A 38 1.54 2.27 -12.39
C GLY A 38 0.56 1.17 -12.78
N SER A 39 0.63 0.66 -14.02
CA SER A 39 -0.09 -0.56 -14.43
C SER A 39 0.67 -1.80 -14.02
N VAL A 40 -0.06 -2.87 -13.68
CA VAL A 40 0.50 -4.12 -13.15
C VAL A 40 0.17 -5.27 -14.08
N PHE A 41 1.14 -6.16 -14.29
CA PHE A 41 1.00 -7.34 -15.12
C PHE A 41 1.39 -8.60 -14.34
N THR A 42 0.65 -9.69 -14.52
CA THR A 42 0.93 -10.99 -13.90
C THR A 42 1.02 -12.10 -14.95
N TRP A 43 1.89 -13.08 -14.74
CA TRP A 43 2.00 -14.30 -15.55
C TRP A 43 2.57 -15.45 -14.73
N GLY A 44 2.44 -16.68 -15.22
CA GLY A 44 2.91 -17.91 -14.57
C GLY A 44 1.79 -18.92 -14.35
N HIS A 45 1.93 -19.82 -13.38
CA HIS A 45 0.87 -20.74 -12.98
C HIS A 45 -0.29 -19.98 -12.28
N ASN A 46 -1.50 -20.52 -12.32
CA ASN A 46 -2.70 -19.94 -11.67
C ASN A 46 -3.18 -18.58 -12.20
N VAL A 47 -2.87 -18.24 -13.45
CA VAL A 47 -3.28 -16.98 -14.08
C VAL A 47 -4.78 -16.63 -13.92
N PRO A 48 -5.75 -17.55 -14.06
CA PRO A 48 -7.17 -17.19 -13.89
C PRO A 48 -7.51 -16.65 -12.49
N ALA A 49 -6.77 -17.05 -11.45
CA ALA A 49 -6.91 -16.56 -10.07
C ALA A 49 -6.13 -15.26 -9.81
N LEU A 50 -5.22 -14.87 -10.71
CA LEU A 50 -4.34 -13.71 -10.59
C LEU A 50 -4.58 -12.62 -11.67
N SER A 51 -5.39 -12.90 -12.70
CA SER A 51 -5.55 -12.04 -13.89
C SER A 51 -6.99 -11.72 -14.31
N HIS A 52 -7.99 -11.97 -13.46
CA HIS A 52 -9.37 -11.52 -13.72
C HIS A 52 -9.97 -12.06 -15.02
N GLN A 53 -10.10 -13.38 -15.15
CA GLN A 53 -11.13 -13.90 -16.06
C GLN A 53 -12.48 -13.92 -15.32
N PRO A 54 -13.50 -13.15 -15.75
CA PRO A 54 -14.84 -13.29 -15.20
C PRO A 54 -15.38 -14.68 -15.54
N ASN A 55 -15.79 -15.44 -14.52
CA ASN A 55 -16.52 -16.70 -14.61
C ASN A 55 -15.89 -17.81 -15.47
N ARG A 56 -14.90 -18.52 -14.93
CA ARG A 56 -14.81 -19.96 -15.18
C ARG A 56 -14.92 -20.68 -13.85
N THR A 57 -16.08 -21.26 -13.61
CA THR A 57 -16.23 -22.16 -12.46
C THR A 57 -15.43 -23.43 -12.76
N HIS A 58 -14.92 -24.09 -11.73
CA HIS A 58 -14.23 -25.40 -11.84
C HIS A 58 -15.07 -26.47 -12.58
N ARG A 59 -16.38 -26.23 -12.76
CA ARG A 59 -17.31 -27.10 -13.50
C ARG A 59 -17.21 -26.97 -15.02
N ASP A 60 -16.67 -25.87 -15.54
CA ASP A 60 -16.65 -25.60 -16.99
C ASP A 60 -15.48 -26.28 -17.70
N TRP A 61 -14.53 -26.86 -16.95
CA TRP A 61 -13.38 -27.59 -17.51
C TRP A 61 -13.77 -28.97 -18.09
N HIS A 62 -14.91 -29.52 -17.67
CA HIS A 62 -15.39 -30.84 -18.09
C HIS A 62 -16.60 -30.81 -19.05
N THR A 63 -17.09 -29.63 -19.42
CA THR A 63 -18.22 -29.48 -20.37
C THR A 63 -17.88 -28.48 -21.47
N SER A 64 -16.82 -28.74 -22.23
CA SER A 64 -16.60 -28.08 -23.52
C SER A 64 -17.39 -28.82 -24.61
N SER A 65 -18.66 -28.44 -24.81
CA SER A 65 -19.36 -28.72 -26.06
C SER A 65 -18.77 -27.87 -27.19
N PRO A 66 -18.50 -28.43 -28.38
CA PRO A 66 -17.88 -27.71 -29.48
C PRO A 66 -18.95 -26.91 -30.22
N GLY A 67 -19.10 -25.61 -29.94
CA GLY A 67 -20.14 -24.84 -30.64
C GLY A 67 -20.09 -23.32 -30.56
N ASN A 68 -19.44 -22.71 -29.56
CA ASN A 68 -19.31 -21.25 -29.50
C ASN A 68 -17.85 -20.85 -29.36
N SER A 69 -17.42 -19.94 -30.24
CA SER A 69 -16.09 -19.34 -30.32
C SER A 69 -15.75 -18.51 -29.08
N VAL A 70 -15.55 -19.18 -27.95
CA VAL A 70 -14.99 -18.57 -26.74
C VAL A 70 -13.49 -18.47 -26.98
N ALA A 71 -12.93 -17.25 -26.92
CA ALA A 71 -11.51 -17.01 -27.04
C ALA A 71 -10.72 -17.98 -26.12
N ALA A 72 -9.71 -18.64 -26.69
CA ALA A 72 -8.85 -19.56 -25.95
C ALA A 72 -8.27 -18.86 -24.71
N PRO A 73 -8.14 -19.55 -23.57
CA PRO A 73 -7.51 -18.95 -22.40
C PRO A 73 -6.08 -18.49 -22.79
N PRO A 74 -5.70 -17.25 -22.44
CA PRO A 74 -4.37 -16.74 -22.72
C PRO A 74 -3.30 -17.63 -22.09
N SER A 75 -2.18 -17.78 -22.80
CA SER A 75 -1.07 -18.63 -22.34
C SER A 75 -0.64 -18.24 -20.93
N PRO A 76 -0.36 -19.20 -20.02
CA PRO A 76 0.19 -18.93 -18.70
C PRO A 76 1.48 -18.10 -18.75
N SER A 77 2.24 -18.20 -19.84
CA SER A 77 3.49 -17.46 -20.06
C SER A 77 3.30 -16.03 -20.56
N ALA A 78 2.07 -15.64 -20.94
CA ALA A 78 1.80 -14.29 -21.44
C ALA A 78 1.42 -13.35 -20.29
N PRO A 79 2.10 -12.20 -20.12
CA PRO A 79 1.73 -11.15 -19.17
C PRO A 79 0.29 -10.67 -19.38
N GLN A 80 -0.48 -10.64 -18.30
CA GLN A 80 -1.87 -10.17 -18.29
C GLN A 80 -2.03 -9.01 -17.33
N ALA A 81 -2.75 -7.97 -17.73
CA ALA A 81 -2.98 -6.81 -16.89
C ALA A 81 -3.88 -7.16 -15.70
N ALA A 82 -3.41 -6.86 -14.48
CA ALA A 82 -4.24 -6.94 -13.28
C ALA A 82 -5.17 -5.71 -13.22
N VAL A 83 -6.48 -5.93 -13.05
CA VAL A 83 -7.48 -4.85 -13.06
C VAL A 83 -7.48 -4.12 -11.72
N LEU A 84 -6.66 -3.07 -11.63
CA LEU A 84 -6.46 -2.24 -10.43
C LEU A 84 -6.94 -0.79 -10.59
N SER A 85 -7.57 -0.45 -11.71
CA SER A 85 -8.03 0.92 -12.02
C SER A 85 -8.89 1.55 -10.92
N ARG A 86 -9.67 0.75 -10.20
CA ARG A 86 -10.51 1.21 -9.08
C ARG A 86 -9.73 1.71 -7.85
N TYR A 87 -8.44 1.40 -7.77
CA TYR A 87 -7.55 1.78 -6.67
C TYR A 87 -6.51 2.83 -7.07
N GLY A 88 -6.41 3.12 -8.37
CA GLY A 88 -5.42 4.04 -8.91
C GLY A 88 -4.07 3.39 -9.22
N PRO A 89 -3.08 4.20 -9.64
CA PRO A 89 -1.77 3.72 -10.07
C PRO A 89 -1.00 3.03 -8.93
N VAL A 90 -0.39 1.90 -9.24
CA VAL A 90 0.47 1.14 -8.31
C VAL A 90 1.87 1.73 -8.26
N LYS A 91 2.48 1.69 -7.08
CA LYS A 91 3.86 2.12 -6.84
C LYS A 91 4.78 0.96 -6.47
N ILE A 92 4.25 -0.09 -5.85
CA ILE A 92 5.03 -1.20 -5.29
C ILE A 92 4.32 -2.50 -5.59
N VAL A 93 5.07 -3.52 -6.03
CA VAL A 93 4.57 -4.86 -6.27
C VAL A 93 5.35 -5.88 -5.43
N CYS A 94 4.63 -6.87 -4.91
CA CYS A 94 5.19 -7.98 -4.16
C CYS A 94 4.37 -9.23 -4.47
N ALA A 95 5.05 -10.37 -4.58
CA ALA A 95 4.43 -11.66 -4.86
C ALA A 95 5.12 -12.75 -4.05
N PHE A 96 4.33 -13.65 -3.49
CA PHE A 96 4.82 -14.82 -2.78
C PHE A 96 3.85 -15.99 -2.94
N GLU A 97 4.37 -17.21 -3.12
CA GLU A 97 3.58 -18.42 -3.44
C GLU A 97 2.49 -18.19 -4.49
N ASP A 98 1.23 -18.19 -4.07
CA ASP A 98 0.03 -18.08 -4.88
C ASP A 98 -0.75 -16.78 -4.61
N TYR A 99 -0.11 -15.76 -4.00
CA TYR A 99 -0.72 -14.44 -3.79
C TYR A 99 0.17 -13.27 -4.21
N CYS A 100 -0.50 -12.16 -4.49
CA CYS A 100 0.08 -10.87 -4.84
C CYS A 100 -0.33 -9.83 -3.81
N ALA A 101 0.57 -8.90 -3.53
CA ALA A 101 0.34 -7.71 -2.72
C ALA A 101 0.92 -6.49 -3.43
N VAL A 102 0.16 -5.41 -3.50
CA VAL A 102 0.60 -4.16 -4.12
C VAL A 102 0.25 -2.96 -3.26
N ALA A 103 1.08 -1.93 -3.32
CA ALA A 103 0.80 -0.64 -2.70
C ALA A 103 0.57 0.43 -3.77
N THR A 104 -0.52 1.19 -3.63
CA THR A 104 -0.87 2.28 -4.55
C THR A 104 -0.07 3.55 -4.26
N HIS A 105 -0.08 4.51 -5.18
CA HIS A 105 0.46 5.85 -4.93
C HIS A 105 -0.23 6.58 -3.77
N GLN A 106 -1.49 6.22 -3.46
CA GLN A 106 -2.24 6.73 -2.32
C GLN A 106 -1.86 6.03 -1.01
N GLY A 107 -1.01 4.99 -1.07
CA GLY A 107 -0.57 4.21 0.07
C GLY A 107 -1.59 3.18 0.54
N ASP A 108 -2.57 2.81 -0.29
CA ASP A 108 -3.46 1.69 0.00
C ASP A 108 -2.75 0.36 -0.30
N LEU A 109 -2.95 -0.62 0.57
CA LEU A 109 -2.53 -2.00 0.32
C LEU A 109 -3.66 -2.80 -0.33
N VAL A 110 -3.35 -3.48 -1.43
CA VAL A 110 -4.31 -4.32 -2.17
C VAL A 110 -3.70 -5.71 -2.33
N THR A 111 -4.46 -6.75 -1.99
CA THR A 111 -4.01 -8.15 -2.03
C THR A 111 -5.02 -9.04 -2.76
N TRP A 112 -4.53 -10.10 -3.40
CA TRP A 112 -5.35 -11.16 -4.02
C TRP A 112 -4.56 -12.45 -4.22
N GLY A 113 -5.25 -13.54 -4.53
CA GLY A 113 -4.70 -14.87 -4.72
C GLY A 113 -5.10 -15.82 -3.58
N CYS A 114 -4.27 -16.82 -3.33
CA CYS A 114 -4.46 -17.84 -2.30
C CYS A 114 -3.46 -17.66 -1.17
N GLY A 115 -3.92 -17.70 0.07
CA GLY A 115 -3.04 -17.54 1.23
C GLY A 115 -3.67 -18.01 2.52
N GLN A 116 -2.92 -18.76 3.33
CA GLN A 116 -3.38 -19.28 4.61
C GLN A 116 -3.04 -18.31 5.76
N GLN A 117 -3.57 -18.56 6.96
CA GLN A 117 -3.21 -17.80 8.18
C GLN A 117 -3.44 -16.28 8.11
N GLY A 118 -4.31 -15.82 7.20
CA GLY A 118 -4.64 -14.40 7.06
C GLY A 118 -3.56 -13.55 6.38
N VAL A 119 -2.61 -14.15 5.65
CA VAL A 119 -1.54 -13.42 4.91
C VAL A 119 -2.07 -12.35 3.95
N LEU A 120 -3.31 -12.51 3.47
CA LEU A 120 -3.98 -11.55 2.61
C LEU A 120 -4.45 -10.28 3.36
N GLY A 121 -4.53 -10.29 4.69
CA GLY A 121 -5.01 -9.15 5.48
C GLY A 121 -6.54 -8.96 5.46
N HIS A 122 -7.30 -9.97 5.03
CA HIS A 122 -8.78 -9.90 4.95
C HIS A 122 -9.48 -10.72 6.05
N GLY A 123 -8.78 -10.97 7.15
CA GLY A 123 -9.21 -11.87 8.22
C GLY A 123 -8.73 -13.31 8.02
N ARG A 124 -8.61 -14.06 9.12
CA ARG A 124 -8.02 -15.42 9.14
C ARG A 124 -8.79 -16.44 8.31
N GLY A 125 -10.10 -16.27 8.16
CA GLY A 125 -10.96 -17.18 7.40
C GLY A 125 -10.97 -16.96 5.89
N ASN A 126 -10.39 -15.85 5.39
CA ASN A 126 -10.34 -15.58 3.96
C ASN A 126 -9.04 -16.14 3.38
N THR A 127 -9.11 -17.37 2.89
CA THR A 127 -7.96 -18.09 2.33
C THR A 127 -7.80 -17.92 0.83
N TRP A 128 -8.83 -17.39 0.15
CA TRP A 128 -8.84 -17.23 -1.29
C TRP A 128 -9.58 -15.95 -1.69
N GLN A 129 -8.83 -15.06 -2.35
CA GLN A 129 -9.32 -13.77 -2.81
C GLN A 129 -9.16 -13.71 -4.34
N PRO A 130 -10.22 -14.01 -5.13
CA PRO A 130 -10.12 -14.12 -6.58
C PRO A 130 -9.90 -12.78 -7.29
N SER A 131 -10.02 -11.65 -6.58
CA SER A 131 -9.87 -10.30 -7.13
C SER A 131 -9.22 -9.33 -6.19
N PRO A 132 -8.49 -8.30 -6.69
CA PRO A 132 -7.65 -7.44 -5.88
C PRO A 132 -8.56 -6.73 -4.91
N LYS A 133 -8.31 -6.92 -3.63
CA LYS A 133 -9.14 -6.39 -2.57
C LYS A 133 -8.28 -5.53 -1.66
N ARG A 134 -8.77 -4.34 -1.35
CA ARG A 134 -8.10 -3.43 -0.43
C ARG A 134 -8.09 -4.04 0.98
N VAL A 135 -6.92 -4.02 1.61
CA VAL A 135 -6.76 -4.39 3.01
C VAL A 135 -7.24 -3.23 3.87
N VAL A 136 -8.22 -3.49 4.73
CA VAL A 136 -8.82 -2.46 5.59
C VAL A 136 -7.84 -2.05 6.68
N GLY A 137 -7.76 -0.76 6.98
CA GLY A 137 -6.92 -0.22 8.05
C GLY A 137 -5.48 0.12 7.62
N VAL A 138 -5.03 -0.32 6.45
CA VAL A 138 -3.69 0.01 5.94
C VAL A 138 -3.76 1.28 5.08
N LYS A 139 -3.04 2.33 5.50
CA LYS A 139 -2.87 3.60 4.77
C LYS A 139 -1.40 3.99 4.76
N LYS A 140 -0.98 4.78 3.76
CA LYS A 140 0.41 5.23 3.59
C LYS A 140 1.45 4.10 3.58
N ALA A 141 1.11 2.96 2.98
CA ALA A 141 2.07 1.90 2.71
C ALA A 141 3.19 2.42 1.77
N ILE A 142 4.44 2.26 2.21
CA ILE A 142 5.65 2.68 1.47
C ILE A 142 6.58 1.52 1.14
N SER A 143 6.35 0.33 1.71
CA SER A 143 6.99 -0.93 1.31
C SER A 143 6.13 -2.11 1.73
N VAL A 144 6.23 -3.21 0.98
CA VAL A 144 5.51 -4.47 1.25
C VAL A 144 6.50 -5.62 1.06
N ALA A 145 6.52 -6.54 2.03
CA ALA A 145 7.29 -7.76 1.96
C ALA A 145 6.41 -8.95 2.36
N SER A 146 6.51 -10.04 1.61
CA SER A 146 5.66 -11.21 1.75
C SER A 146 6.49 -12.47 2.01
N GLY A 147 6.04 -13.27 2.97
CA GLY A 147 6.62 -14.57 3.31
C GLY A 147 5.54 -15.65 3.46
N HIS A 148 5.98 -16.86 3.83
CA HIS A 148 5.16 -18.08 3.87
C HIS A 148 3.88 -17.96 4.73
N HIS A 149 3.97 -17.26 5.86
CA HIS A 149 2.86 -17.12 6.81
C HIS A 149 2.67 -15.69 7.30
N HIS A 150 3.27 -14.71 6.63
CA HIS A 150 3.13 -13.31 7.00
C HIS A 150 3.29 -12.37 5.81
N THR A 151 2.67 -11.20 5.93
CA THR A 151 2.89 -10.04 5.07
C THR A 151 3.28 -8.90 5.99
N ALA A 152 4.47 -8.34 5.79
CA ALA A 152 4.96 -7.16 6.48
C ALA A 152 4.76 -5.93 5.60
N VAL A 153 4.34 -4.83 6.20
CA VAL A 153 4.06 -3.58 5.50
C VAL A 153 4.73 -2.45 6.28
N LEU A 154 5.55 -1.66 5.59
CA LEU A 154 6.12 -0.45 6.16
C LEU A 154 5.18 0.72 5.87
N LEU A 155 4.75 1.42 6.92
CA LEU A 155 3.83 2.56 6.83
C LEU A 155 4.60 3.86 7.09
N ALA A 156 4.32 4.88 6.28
CA ALA A 156 4.77 6.24 6.57
C ALA A 156 3.82 6.91 7.56
N PRO A 157 4.31 7.82 8.42
CA PRO A 157 3.45 8.57 9.34
C PRO A 157 2.31 9.32 8.63
N LEU A 158 1.13 9.24 9.23
CA LEU A 158 -0.07 9.99 8.86
C LEU A 158 0.03 11.41 9.40
N CYS A 159 0.72 12.29 8.67
CA CYS A 159 0.70 13.73 8.94
C CYS A 159 -0.68 14.33 8.62
N PRO A 160 -1.32 15.04 9.58
CA PRO A 160 -2.50 15.87 9.32
C PRO A 160 -2.21 17.02 8.37
N ASP A 161 -3.26 17.66 7.87
CA ASP A 161 -3.14 18.91 7.13
C ASP A 161 -3.17 20.10 8.09
N PHE A 162 -2.03 20.79 8.24
CA PHE A 162 -1.89 21.94 9.15
C PHE A 162 -2.81 23.14 8.80
N GLY A 163 -3.39 23.16 7.60
CA GLY A 163 -4.21 24.26 7.08
C GLY A 163 -5.70 23.94 6.88
N ALA A 164 -6.19 22.78 7.33
CA ALA A 164 -7.57 22.34 7.01
C ALA A 164 -8.66 22.89 7.94
N THR A 165 -8.32 23.60 9.03
CA THR A 165 -9.30 24.19 9.94
C THR A 165 -9.31 25.72 9.85
N ALA A 166 -10.48 26.21 9.40
CA ALA A 166 -10.97 27.59 9.35
C ALA A 166 -10.41 28.51 8.24
N GLU A 167 -11.35 28.89 7.35
CA GLU A 167 -11.36 30.04 6.44
C GLU A 167 -10.80 29.87 5.03
N VAL A 168 -11.77 29.75 4.11
CA VAL A 168 -11.81 30.30 2.74
C VAL A 168 -10.52 31.03 2.34
N ALA A 169 -9.82 30.44 1.37
CA ALA A 169 -8.71 31.05 0.66
C ALA A 169 -9.09 32.43 0.11
N VAL A 170 -8.80 33.49 0.87
CA VAL A 170 -8.44 34.78 0.32
C VAL A 170 -6.99 34.65 -0.08
N ARG A 171 -6.74 34.44 -1.38
CA ARG A 171 -5.42 34.09 -1.96
C ARG A 171 -4.35 35.20 -1.86
N ASP A 172 -4.59 36.27 -1.10
CA ASP A 172 -3.73 37.46 -1.00
C ASP A 172 -3.33 37.83 0.44
N VAL A 173 -3.59 36.98 1.44
CA VAL A 173 -3.15 37.24 2.82
C VAL A 173 -1.75 36.67 3.04
N VAL A 174 -0.78 37.55 3.30
CA VAL A 174 0.56 37.13 3.73
C VAL A 174 0.42 36.48 5.12
N PRO A 175 0.84 35.21 5.30
CA PRO A 175 0.74 34.55 6.59
C PRO A 175 1.58 35.29 7.64
N SER A 176 1.08 35.30 8.87
CA SER A 176 1.81 35.92 9.98
C SER A 176 3.10 35.17 10.27
N LEU A 177 4.07 35.83 10.94
CA LEU A 177 5.32 35.18 11.37
C LEU A 177 5.03 33.95 12.25
N LEU A 178 3.99 34.03 13.09
CA LEU A 178 3.56 32.91 13.93
C LEU A 178 3.14 31.72 13.08
N GLU A 179 2.30 31.93 12.06
CA GLU A 179 1.84 30.86 11.16
C GLU A 179 2.99 30.23 10.40
N LEU A 180 3.93 31.03 9.90
CA LEU A 180 5.12 30.54 9.22
C LEU A 180 6.00 29.70 10.16
N VAL A 181 6.15 30.13 11.41
CA VAL A 181 6.91 29.39 12.42
C VAL A 181 6.20 28.07 12.75
N GLU A 182 4.88 28.07 12.98
CA GLU A 182 4.13 26.85 13.27
C GLU A 182 4.17 25.88 12.08
N GLN A 183 3.96 26.35 10.85
CA GLN A 183 4.12 25.56 9.62
C GLN A 183 5.52 24.96 9.50
N LYS A 184 6.55 25.73 9.90
CA LYS A 184 7.92 25.24 9.86
C LYS A 184 8.13 24.17 10.93
N ILE A 185 7.59 24.34 12.14
CA ILE A 185 7.69 23.34 13.22
C ILE A 185 6.99 22.05 12.80
N THR A 186 5.79 22.13 12.22
CA THR A 186 5.01 20.92 11.86
C THR A 186 5.71 20.04 10.84
N ALA A 187 6.52 20.62 9.95
CA ALA A 187 7.35 19.89 9.00
C ALA A 187 8.46 19.04 9.66
N TYR A 188 8.83 19.32 10.91
CA TYR A 188 9.85 18.56 11.67
C TYR A 188 9.26 17.71 12.80
N ILE A 189 7.93 17.61 12.87
CA ILE A 189 7.27 16.71 13.83
C ILE A 189 7.45 15.27 13.35
N THR A 190 7.84 14.42 14.28
CA THR A 190 8.11 12.99 14.13
C THR A 190 7.45 12.24 15.29
N VAL A 191 7.36 10.91 15.17
CA VAL A 191 6.85 10.05 16.26
C VAL A 191 7.65 10.19 17.57
N ASN A 192 8.91 10.62 17.50
CA ASN A 192 9.80 10.73 18.66
C ASN A 192 9.68 12.06 19.41
N ASN A 193 9.30 13.14 18.72
CA ASN A 193 9.30 14.50 19.29
C ASN A 193 7.90 15.12 19.39
N CYS A 194 6.85 14.51 18.81
CA CYS A 194 5.52 15.09 18.76
C CYS A 194 4.94 15.45 20.15
N ALA A 195 5.11 14.58 21.14
CA ALA A 195 4.64 14.84 22.51
C ALA A 195 5.38 16.02 23.18
N LEU A 196 6.68 16.14 22.91
CA LEU A 196 7.48 17.26 23.42
C LEU A 196 7.05 18.59 22.77
N VAL A 197 6.87 18.58 21.45
CA VAL A 197 6.40 19.75 20.70
C VAL A 197 5.01 20.16 21.15
N TRP A 198 4.09 19.21 21.38
CA TRP A 198 2.77 19.48 21.96
C TRP A 198 2.87 20.18 23.33
N ARG A 199 3.78 19.72 24.20
CA ARG A 199 3.96 20.32 25.54
C ARG A 199 4.44 21.76 25.46
N TYR A 200 5.37 22.04 24.54
CA TYR A 200 5.80 23.42 24.28
C TYR A 200 4.66 24.26 23.67
N ALA A 201 3.91 23.71 22.71
CA ALA A 201 2.77 24.39 22.12
C ALA A 201 1.74 24.78 23.20
N LYS A 202 1.45 23.88 24.15
CA LYS A 202 0.60 24.16 25.32
C LYS A 202 1.19 25.27 26.20
N PHE A 203 2.49 25.22 26.51
CA PHE A 203 3.15 26.22 27.35
C PHE A 203 3.12 27.63 26.72
N TYR A 204 3.28 27.72 25.41
CA TYR A 204 3.28 28.98 24.66
C TYR A 204 1.89 29.38 24.11
N ALA A 205 0.83 28.66 24.48
CA ALA A 205 -0.54 28.88 24.00
C ALA A 205 -0.69 28.87 22.45
N ALA A 206 0.14 28.09 21.75
CA ALA A 206 0.08 27.88 20.31
C ALA A 206 -1.00 26.82 19.97
N LEU A 207 -2.27 27.24 19.95
CA LEU A 207 -3.42 26.33 19.84
C LEU A 207 -3.45 25.52 18.54
N ARG A 208 -3.09 26.13 17.40
CA ARG A 208 -3.07 25.43 16.10
C ARG A 208 -2.04 24.32 16.08
N LEU A 209 -0.83 24.63 16.56
CA LEU A 209 0.24 23.65 16.71
C LEU A 209 -0.13 22.56 17.71
N GLN A 210 -0.80 22.91 18.80
CA GLN A 210 -1.30 21.94 19.79
C GLN A 210 -2.30 20.96 19.16
N SER A 211 -3.33 21.47 18.45
CA SER A 211 -4.32 20.64 17.77
C SER A 211 -3.68 19.74 16.72
N TYR A 212 -2.75 20.27 15.93
CA TYR A 212 -2.01 19.47 14.94
C TYR A 212 -1.22 18.34 15.60
N CYS A 213 -0.50 18.62 16.69
CA CYS A 213 0.27 17.59 17.38
C CYS A 213 -0.65 16.50 17.93
N LEU A 214 -1.83 16.87 18.47
CA LEU A 214 -2.81 15.93 19.01
C LEU A 214 -3.37 15.02 17.92
N GLU A 215 -3.75 15.59 16.77
CA GLU A 215 -4.22 14.83 15.62
C GLU A 215 -3.11 13.94 15.02
N TYR A 216 -1.87 14.46 14.93
CA TYR A 216 -0.71 13.67 14.50
C TYR A 216 -0.49 12.49 15.44
N MET A 217 -0.62 12.69 16.76
CA MET A 217 -0.47 11.62 17.74
C MET A 217 -1.58 10.57 17.61
N GLN A 218 -2.83 10.99 17.47
CA GLN A 218 -3.96 10.07 17.25
C GLN A 218 -3.81 9.25 15.98
N ASN A 219 -3.36 9.87 14.88
CA ASN A 219 -3.18 9.20 13.60
C ASN A 219 -1.98 8.23 13.56
N ASN A 220 -1.04 8.34 14.51
CA ASN A 220 0.20 7.55 14.54
C ASN A 220 0.41 6.85 15.89
N TRP A 221 -0.68 6.59 16.62
CA TRP A 221 -0.63 6.20 18.02
C TRP A 221 0.22 4.95 18.27
N ASP A 222 0.03 3.91 17.45
CA ASP A 222 0.77 2.66 17.55
C ASP A 222 2.30 2.89 17.49
N ALA A 223 2.76 3.67 16.50
CA ALA A 223 4.18 3.97 16.32
C ALA A 223 4.76 4.85 17.44
N ILE A 224 3.94 5.73 18.02
CA ILE A 224 4.35 6.60 19.13
C ILE A 224 4.49 5.77 20.42
N LEU A 225 3.55 4.87 20.68
CA LEU A 225 3.62 3.97 21.84
C LEU A 225 4.88 3.10 21.78
N ASP A 226 5.22 2.56 20.61
CA ASP A 226 6.44 1.78 20.43
C ASP A 226 7.71 2.62 20.64
N ALA A 227 7.73 3.87 20.18
CA ALA A 227 8.91 4.72 20.24
C ALA A 227 9.17 5.32 21.64
N VAL A 228 8.11 5.64 22.39
CA VAL A 228 8.21 6.30 23.70
C VAL A 228 8.55 5.31 24.82
N GLY A 229 8.31 4.01 24.60
CA GLY A 229 8.57 2.93 25.55
C GLY A 229 7.56 2.92 26.70
N TRP A 230 7.28 1.72 27.24
CA TRP A 230 6.26 1.51 28.29
C TRP A 230 6.46 2.39 29.53
N GLU A 231 7.68 2.76 29.88
CA GLU A 231 7.97 3.55 31.09
C GLU A 231 7.51 5.00 31.03
N ARG A 232 7.20 5.53 29.84
CA ARG A 232 6.71 6.91 29.63
C ARG A 232 5.24 6.95 29.20
N MET A 233 4.55 5.81 29.21
CA MET A 233 3.13 5.70 28.86
C MET A 233 2.25 6.55 29.78
N GLU A 234 2.52 6.58 31.09
CA GLU A 234 1.70 7.34 32.06
C GLU A 234 1.61 8.83 31.68
N THR A 235 2.74 9.43 31.31
CA THR A 235 2.78 10.83 30.86
C THR A 235 2.06 11.09 29.53
N LEU A 236 1.84 10.07 28.69
CA LEU A 236 1.06 10.17 27.45
C LEU A 236 -0.44 9.95 27.70
N PHE A 237 -0.79 9.03 28.60
CA PHE A 237 -2.17 8.76 28.98
C PHE A 237 -2.80 9.96 29.71
N ASP A 238 -2.09 10.57 30.65
CA ASP A 238 -2.51 11.80 31.34
C ASP A 238 -2.68 12.98 30.38
N LEU A 239 -2.01 12.93 29.22
CA LEU A 239 -2.03 13.95 28.19
C LEU A 239 -3.28 13.89 27.29
N MET A 240 -3.86 12.69 27.14
CA MET A 240 -4.86 12.35 26.12
C MET A 240 -6.24 12.04 26.71
N LEU A 241 -6.33 11.83 28.03
CA LEU A 241 -7.62 11.78 28.71
C LEU A 241 -8.27 13.17 28.64
N PRO A 242 -9.56 13.26 28.25
CA PRO A 242 -10.29 14.52 28.38
C PRO A 242 -10.22 14.96 29.85
N PRO A 243 -10.19 16.28 30.12
CA PRO A 243 -10.32 16.76 31.49
C PRO A 243 -11.60 16.13 32.05
N MET A 244 -11.47 15.42 33.17
CA MET A 244 -12.63 14.95 33.91
C MET A 244 -13.45 16.20 34.26
N GLU A 245 -14.61 16.36 33.65
CA GLU A 245 -15.58 17.37 34.08
C GLU A 245 -16.03 16.97 35.49
N GLU A 246 -15.66 17.76 36.50
CA GLU A 246 -16.24 17.73 37.85
C GLU A 246 -17.58 18.48 37.88
#